data_AF-A0A7L3LK07-F1
#
_entry.id   AF-A0A7L3LK07-F1
#
_cell.length_a   1.000
_cell.length_b   1.000
_cell.length_c   1.000
_cell.angle_alpha   90.00
_cell.angle_beta   90.00
_cell.angle_gamma   90.00
#
_symmetry.space_group_name_H-M   'P 1'
#
loop_
_entity.id
_entity.type
_entity.pdbx_description
1 polymer ?
#
loop_
_entity_poly.entity_id
_entity_poly.type
_entity_poly.pdbx_seq_one_letter_code
_entity_poly.pdbx_strand_id
1 'polypeptide(L)'
;VGELPNSLELLEQRVGEAERRRRHTGQDDYNIEVLLAVDDSVVRFHGKEHVQNYVLTLMNIVDEIYHDESLGIHINIVLVRMIMVGYRQSVSLIERGNPSRSLEQVCRWAHSQQRSDPAHAEHHDHAVFLTRQDFGPAGMQGYAPVTGMCHPLRSCTLNHEDGFSSAFVVAHETGHVLGMEHDGQGNRCADETSMGSIMAPLVQAAFHRYHWSRCSKQELNRYIHSYDCLLDDPFEHQWPPLPELPGINYSMEEQCRFDFGVGYKTCTAVSRDPCCAPPSPAPAACCHGDQEGPFFCHPSPAPLCSPGHCIWKTSEQPYSQDGSWSSWSKFGSCSRTCGGGVRSRSRSCDNPPPAYGGRHCPGATYEYQVCNAEECPGPYQDFRAQQCSKRDSYYTHQSSKHVWLPY
;
A
#
# COMPACT_ATOMS: atom_id res chain seq x y z
N VAL A 1 -23.47 -64.36 23.50
CA VAL A 1 -22.36 -63.53 24.00
C VAL A 1 -21.27 -63.54 22.96
N GLY A 2 -20.96 -62.37 22.41
CA GLY A 2 -20.05 -62.18 21.28
C GLY A 2 -20.29 -60.79 20.72
N GLU A 3 -19.99 -59.79 21.55
CA GLU A 3 -20.12 -58.36 21.26
C GLU A 3 -19.16 -57.95 20.13
N LEU A 4 -19.69 -57.25 19.14
CA LEU A 4 -18.95 -56.45 18.18
C LEU A 4 -19.57 -55.06 18.17
N PRO A 5 -18.99 -54.09 18.87
CA PRO A 5 -19.07 -52.70 18.44
C PRO A 5 -17.69 -52.04 18.47
N ASN A 6 -17.40 -51.21 17.46
CA ASN A 6 -16.57 -49.99 17.54
C ASN A 6 -15.92 -49.62 16.20
N SER A 7 -15.99 -50.43 15.14
CA SER A 7 -15.39 -50.02 13.86
C SER A 7 -16.24 -49.03 13.07
N LEU A 8 -17.57 -49.10 13.18
CA LEU A 8 -18.46 -48.17 12.47
C LEU A 8 -18.54 -46.81 13.17
N GLU A 9 -18.60 -46.78 14.50
CA GLU A 9 -18.57 -45.52 15.29
C GLU A 9 -17.22 -44.79 15.17
N LEU A 10 -16.08 -45.51 15.06
CA LEU A 10 -14.78 -44.86 14.81
C LEU A 10 -14.68 -44.27 13.39
N LEU A 11 -15.36 -44.87 12.41
CA LEU A 11 -15.41 -44.35 11.04
C LEU A 11 -16.37 -43.16 10.93
N GLU A 12 -17.50 -43.17 11.65
CA GLU A 12 -18.38 -42.01 11.76
C GLU A 12 -17.72 -40.85 12.54
N GLN A 13 -16.91 -41.13 13.57
CA GLN A 13 -16.11 -40.10 14.25
C GLN A 13 -15.00 -39.53 13.36
N ARG A 14 -14.33 -40.34 12.54
CA ARG A 14 -13.27 -39.85 11.63
C ARG A 14 -13.80 -39.13 10.38
N VAL A 15 -15.02 -39.42 9.96
CA VAL A 15 -15.69 -38.69 8.88
C VAL A 15 -16.36 -37.41 9.39
N GLY A 16 -16.64 -37.30 10.69
CA GLY A 16 -17.20 -36.11 11.33
C GLY A 16 -16.21 -34.99 11.67
N GLU A 17 -14.90 -35.19 11.49
CA GLU A 17 -13.84 -34.23 11.87
C GLU A 17 -13.19 -33.49 10.69
N ALA A 18 -13.63 -33.74 9.44
CA ALA A 18 -13.03 -33.16 8.23
C ALA A 18 -13.96 -32.19 7.45
N GLU A 19 -15.09 -31.81 8.03
CA GLU A 19 -15.88 -30.68 7.53
C GLU A 19 -15.59 -29.47 8.42
N ARG A 20 -15.20 -28.33 7.82
CA ARG A 20 -15.14 -27.00 8.46
C ARG A 20 -16.55 -26.64 8.95
N ARG A 21 -17.00 -27.27 10.03
CA ARG A 21 -18.25 -26.95 10.73
C ARG A 21 -17.98 -25.85 11.73
N ARG A 22 -18.33 -24.64 11.30
CA ARG A 22 -18.82 -23.49 12.09
C ARG A 22 -18.45 -23.56 13.58
N ARG A 23 -17.28 -23.07 13.96
CA ARG A 23 -16.99 -22.72 15.36
C ARG A 23 -17.49 -21.29 15.65
N HIS A 24 -18.79 -21.09 15.49
CA HIS A 24 -19.57 -19.97 16.03
C HIS A 24 -18.81 -18.64 16.22
N THR A 25 -18.32 -18.05 15.12
CA THR A 25 -18.28 -16.60 14.96
C THR A 25 -19.73 -16.08 14.80
N GLY A 26 -19.96 -14.77 14.88
CA GLY A 26 -21.31 -14.20 14.94
C GLY A 26 -22.20 -14.69 13.81
N GLN A 27 -23.53 -14.59 13.99
CA GLN A 27 -24.50 -15.15 13.03
C GLN A 27 -24.38 -14.56 11.60
N ASP A 28 -23.57 -13.50 11.41
CA ASP A 28 -23.42 -12.68 10.20
C ASP A 28 -21.94 -12.27 9.87
N ASP A 29 -20.92 -13.00 10.35
CA ASP A 29 -19.51 -12.72 10.01
C ASP A 29 -19.06 -13.59 8.83
N TYR A 30 -18.43 -12.98 7.82
CA TYR A 30 -17.93 -13.67 6.62
C TYR A 30 -16.44 -13.39 6.41
N ASN A 31 -15.70 -14.36 5.89
CA ASN A 31 -14.28 -14.20 5.57
C ASN A 31 -14.07 -14.40 4.08
N ILE A 32 -13.28 -13.55 3.43
CA ILE A 32 -12.84 -13.76 2.04
C ILE A 32 -11.35 -14.10 2.09
N GLU A 33 -11.00 -15.36 1.82
CA GLU A 33 -9.62 -15.81 1.68
C GLU A 33 -9.05 -15.32 0.32
N VAL A 34 -8.11 -14.38 0.33
CA VAL A 34 -7.59 -13.69 -0.87
C VAL A 34 -6.20 -14.19 -1.28
N LEU A 35 -6.08 -14.57 -2.55
CA LEU A 35 -4.82 -14.64 -3.28
C LEU A 35 -4.50 -13.27 -3.89
N LEU A 36 -3.46 -12.59 -3.40
CA LEU A 36 -2.98 -11.35 -3.98
C LEU A 36 -1.85 -11.61 -4.97
N ALA A 37 -2.05 -11.20 -6.23
CA ALA A 37 -1.06 -11.29 -7.27
C ALA A 37 -0.64 -9.89 -7.72
N VAL A 38 0.67 -9.66 -7.74
CA VAL A 38 1.27 -8.36 -8.05
C VAL A 38 2.17 -8.54 -9.25
N ASP A 39 1.90 -7.84 -10.34
CA ASP A 39 2.68 -8.00 -11.56
C ASP A 39 4.06 -7.31 -11.50
N ASP A 40 4.92 -7.66 -12.45
CA ASP A 40 6.28 -7.11 -12.52
C ASP A 40 6.32 -5.59 -12.69
N SER A 41 5.26 -4.96 -13.22
CA SER A 41 5.21 -3.50 -13.38
C SER A 41 5.05 -2.78 -12.04
N VAL A 42 4.21 -3.30 -11.15
CA VAL A 42 4.06 -2.81 -9.77
C VAL A 42 5.36 -3.05 -8.98
N VAL A 43 5.93 -4.24 -9.10
CA VAL A 43 7.19 -4.61 -8.42
C VAL A 43 8.35 -3.71 -8.84
N ARG A 44 8.45 -3.36 -10.13
CA ARG A 44 9.49 -2.43 -10.62
C ARG A 44 9.30 -1.01 -10.14
N PHE A 45 8.05 -0.56 -10.01
CA PHE A 45 7.73 0.80 -9.58
C PHE A 45 8.07 1.00 -8.09
N HIS A 46 7.55 0.13 -7.22
CA HIS A 46 7.75 0.23 -5.77
C HIS A 46 9.12 -0.30 -5.31
N GLY A 47 9.73 -1.20 -6.10
CA GLY A 47 10.97 -1.88 -5.75
C GLY A 47 10.73 -3.11 -4.87
N LYS A 48 11.55 -4.15 -5.07
CA LYS A 48 11.38 -5.47 -4.42
C LYS A 48 11.42 -5.42 -2.89
N GLU A 49 12.14 -4.48 -2.31
CA GLU A 49 12.29 -4.34 -0.85
C GLU A 49 11.07 -3.69 -0.19
N HIS A 50 10.27 -2.91 -0.93
CA HIS A 50 9.17 -2.12 -0.37
C HIS A 50 7.78 -2.58 -0.84
N VAL A 51 7.69 -3.25 -1.99
CA VAL A 51 6.42 -3.65 -2.59
C VAL A 51 5.56 -4.50 -1.65
N GLN A 52 6.17 -5.39 -0.85
CA GLN A 52 5.43 -6.24 0.09
C GLN A 52 4.71 -5.40 1.16
N ASN A 53 5.40 -4.43 1.74
CA ASN A 53 4.84 -3.52 2.74
C ASN A 53 3.73 -2.64 2.14
N TYR A 54 3.97 -2.11 0.94
CA TYR A 54 2.98 -1.33 0.21
C TYR A 54 1.68 -2.13 -0.02
N VAL A 55 1.78 -3.35 -0.55
CA VAL A 55 0.57 -4.12 -0.88
C VAL A 55 -0.17 -4.66 0.35
N LEU A 56 0.54 -4.97 1.45
CA LEU A 56 -0.11 -5.30 2.73
C LEU A 56 -0.94 -4.12 3.24
N THR A 57 -0.40 -2.91 3.12
CA THR A 57 -1.08 -1.68 3.52
C THR A 57 -2.29 -1.39 2.65
N LEU A 58 -2.16 -1.58 1.34
CA LEU A 58 -3.27 -1.47 0.40
C LEU A 58 -4.39 -2.45 0.78
N MET A 59 -4.07 -3.71 1.05
CA MET A 59 -5.06 -4.71 1.46
C MET A 59 -5.68 -4.41 2.83
N ASN A 60 -4.93 -3.82 3.76
CA ASN A 60 -5.48 -3.35 5.03
C ASN A 60 -6.51 -2.23 4.81
N ILE A 61 -6.27 -1.31 3.87
CA ILE A 61 -7.27 -0.29 3.50
C ILE A 61 -8.51 -0.96 2.90
N VAL A 62 -8.33 -1.96 2.03
CA VAL A 62 -9.47 -2.73 1.48
C VAL A 62 -10.27 -3.40 2.59
N ASP A 63 -9.60 -4.01 3.56
CA ASP A 63 -10.24 -4.62 4.72
C ASP A 63 -11.06 -3.60 5.53
N GLU A 64 -10.49 -2.43 5.84
CA GLU A 64 -11.20 -1.33 6.52
C GLU A 64 -12.41 -0.82 5.73
N ILE A 65 -12.35 -0.80 4.39
CA ILE A 65 -13.48 -0.43 3.55
C ILE A 65 -14.63 -1.45 3.70
N TYR A 66 -14.33 -2.74 3.80
CA TYR A 66 -15.32 -3.80 4.02
C TYR A 66 -15.86 -3.88 5.45
N HIS A 67 -15.12 -3.32 6.41
CA HIS A 67 -15.58 -3.16 7.80
C HIS A 67 -16.48 -1.94 8.02
N ASP A 68 -16.70 -1.11 7.01
CA ASP A 68 -17.57 0.07 7.14
C ASP A 68 -19.03 -0.32 7.43
N GLU A 69 -19.61 0.29 8.47
CA GLU A 69 -20.95 -0.04 8.97
C GLU A 69 -22.06 0.11 7.91
N SER A 70 -21.84 0.95 6.89
CA SER A 70 -22.82 1.16 5.82
C SER A 70 -23.06 -0.09 4.97
N LEU A 71 -22.09 -1.03 4.91
CA LEU A 71 -22.26 -2.32 4.23
C LEU A 71 -23.34 -3.18 4.92
N GLY A 72 -23.42 -3.08 6.25
CA GLY A 72 -24.41 -3.75 7.07
C GLY A 72 -24.20 -5.25 7.31
N ILE A 73 -23.07 -5.79 6.86
CA ILE A 73 -22.57 -7.14 7.14
C ILE A 73 -21.07 -7.02 7.38
N HIS A 74 -20.52 -7.82 8.30
CA HIS A 74 -19.08 -7.83 8.56
C HIS A 74 -18.40 -8.82 7.61
N ILE A 75 -17.49 -8.32 6.78
CA ILE A 75 -16.68 -9.12 5.88
C ILE A 75 -15.21 -8.85 6.21
N ASN A 76 -14.48 -9.90 6.59
CA ASN A 76 -13.05 -9.85 6.81
C ASN A 76 -12.31 -10.20 5.52
N ILE A 77 -11.34 -9.38 5.12
CA ILE A 77 -10.46 -9.64 3.98
C ILE A 77 -9.18 -10.29 4.48
N VAL A 78 -8.99 -11.56 4.16
CA VAL A 78 -7.90 -12.37 4.73
C VAL A 78 -6.89 -12.75 3.67
N LEU A 79 -5.68 -12.21 3.76
CA LEU A 79 -4.61 -12.56 2.82
C LEU A 79 -4.02 -13.93 3.16
N VAL A 80 -4.31 -14.92 2.33
CA VAL A 80 -3.79 -16.30 2.50
C VAL A 80 -2.50 -16.54 1.72
N ARG A 81 -2.29 -15.82 0.61
CA ARG A 81 -1.10 -15.99 -0.23
C ARG A 81 -0.83 -14.73 -1.05
N MET A 82 0.46 -14.39 -1.18
CA MET A 82 0.93 -13.30 -2.04
C MET A 82 1.91 -13.83 -3.09
N ILE A 83 1.70 -13.46 -4.35
CA ILE A 83 2.56 -13.87 -5.47
C ILE A 83 3.05 -12.64 -6.24
N MET A 84 4.36 -12.47 -6.27
CA MET A 84 5.04 -11.50 -7.15
C MET A 84 5.27 -12.17 -8.52
N VAL A 85 4.50 -11.77 -9.53
CA VAL A 85 4.54 -12.37 -10.87
C VAL A 85 5.74 -11.83 -11.64
N GLY A 86 6.55 -12.74 -12.22
CA GLY A 86 7.73 -12.35 -12.98
C GLY A 86 7.38 -11.78 -14.36
N TYR A 87 8.26 -10.91 -14.89
CA TYR A 87 8.09 -10.19 -16.16
C TYR A 87 7.45 -10.99 -17.31
N ARG A 88 7.97 -12.18 -17.63
CA ARG A 88 7.46 -12.99 -18.76
C ARG A 88 5.99 -13.38 -18.58
N GLN A 89 5.61 -13.72 -17.35
CA GLN A 89 4.25 -14.11 -17.02
C GLN A 89 3.34 -12.87 -16.97
N SER A 90 3.80 -11.76 -16.40
CA SER A 90 3.05 -10.50 -16.37
C SER A 90 2.65 -10.00 -17.76
N VAL A 91 3.57 -10.04 -18.73
CA VAL A 91 3.27 -9.64 -20.13
C VAL A 91 2.32 -10.63 -20.82
N SER A 92 2.29 -11.89 -20.39
CA SER A 92 1.39 -12.91 -20.97
C SER A 92 -0.03 -12.88 -20.40
N LEU A 93 -0.23 -12.24 -19.23
CA LEU A 93 -1.52 -12.16 -18.54
C LEU A 93 -2.31 -10.89 -18.90
N ILE A 94 -1.62 -9.85 -19.39
CA ILE A 94 -2.22 -8.56 -19.71
C ILE A 94 -2.18 -8.32 -21.22
N GLU A 95 -3.35 -8.22 -21.83
CA GLU A 95 -3.53 -7.88 -23.24
C GLU A 95 -3.97 -6.43 -23.40
N ARG A 96 -3.10 -5.63 -24.00
CA ARG A 96 -3.31 -4.18 -24.13
C ARG A 96 -4.60 -3.86 -24.89
N GLY A 97 -5.46 -3.07 -24.26
CA GLY A 97 -6.73 -2.62 -24.83
C GLY A 97 -7.82 -3.71 -24.89
N ASN A 98 -7.61 -4.87 -24.25
CA ASN A 98 -8.59 -5.93 -24.15
C ASN A 98 -8.77 -6.35 -22.67
N PRO A 99 -9.58 -5.60 -21.90
CA PRO A 99 -9.77 -5.86 -20.47
C PRO A 99 -10.43 -7.22 -20.22
N SER A 100 -11.38 -7.60 -21.07
CA SER A 100 -12.08 -8.89 -20.96
C SER A 100 -11.12 -10.07 -21.10
N ARG A 101 -10.25 -10.06 -22.11
CA ARG A 101 -9.26 -11.14 -22.33
C ARG A 101 -8.18 -11.16 -21.26
N SER A 102 -7.75 -9.98 -20.78
CA SER A 102 -6.79 -9.87 -19.68
C SER A 102 -7.35 -10.48 -18.39
N LEU A 103 -8.59 -10.13 -18.02
CA LEU A 103 -9.26 -10.72 -16.87
C LEU A 103 -9.41 -12.24 -17.03
N GLU A 104 -9.85 -12.72 -18.18
CA GLU A 104 -10.00 -14.15 -18.45
C GLU A 104 -8.68 -14.93 -18.27
N GLN A 105 -7.55 -14.36 -18.70
CA GLN A 105 -6.21 -14.92 -18.52
C GLN A 105 -5.80 -14.93 -17.05
N VAL A 106 -6.00 -13.81 -16.35
CA VAL A 106 -5.72 -13.65 -14.91
C VAL A 106 -6.53 -14.66 -14.09
N CYS A 107 -7.83 -14.80 -14.33
CA CYS A 107 -8.69 -15.73 -13.62
C CYS A 107 -8.28 -17.19 -13.82
N ARG A 108 -7.94 -17.59 -15.05
CA ARG A 108 -7.41 -18.94 -15.32
C ARG A 108 -6.07 -19.17 -14.65
N TRP A 109 -5.20 -18.16 -14.65
CA TRP A 109 -3.93 -18.25 -13.97
C TRP A 109 -4.11 -18.36 -12.46
N ALA A 110 -4.97 -17.56 -11.84
CA ALA A 110 -5.28 -17.63 -10.42
C ALA A 110 -5.83 -19.02 -10.03
N HIS A 111 -6.75 -19.56 -10.85
CA HIS A 111 -7.24 -20.93 -10.68
C HIS A 111 -6.12 -21.97 -10.72
N SER A 112 -5.13 -21.80 -11.60
CA SER A 112 -3.96 -22.71 -11.65
C SER A 112 -3.06 -22.62 -10.41
N GLN A 113 -3.17 -21.55 -9.61
CA GLN A 113 -2.44 -21.39 -8.35
C GLN A 113 -3.20 -21.97 -7.15
N GLN A 114 -4.46 -22.38 -7.34
CA GLN A 114 -5.33 -22.89 -6.28
C GLN A 114 -4.80 -24.20 -5.67
N ARG A 115 -4.93 -24.32 -4.36
CA ARG A 115 -4.63 -25.58 -3.65
C ARG A 115 -5.80 -26.54 -3.81
N SER A 116 -5.49 -27.79 -4.12
CA SER A 116 -6.51 -28.83 -4.38
C SER A 116 -7.29 -29.23 -3.12
N ASP A 117 -6.68 -29.08 -1.95
CA ASP A 117 -7.30 -29.32 -0.66
C ASP A 117 -7.97 -28.02 -0.17
N PRO A 118 -9.30 -27.99 -0.01
CA PRO A 118 -10.02 -26.83 0.53
C PRO A 118 -9.61 -26.49 1.97
N ALA A 119 -9.10 -27.45 2.73
CA ALA A 119 -8.58 -27.23 4.08
C ALA A 119 -7.10 -26.80 4.08
N HIS A 120 -6.52 -26.46 2.92
CA HIS A 120 -5.14 -25.95 2.89
C HIS A 120 -5.11 -24.48 3.31
N ALA A 121 -4.14 -24.09 4.14
CA ALA A 121 -3.95 -22.70 4.60
C ALA A 121 -3.61 -21.66 3.50
N GLU A 122 -3.56 -22.08 2.23
CA GLU A 122 -3.33 -21.22 1.06
C GLU A 122 -4.43 -21.44 0.00
N HIS A 123 -5.51 -22.14 0.37
CA HIS A 123 -6.73 -22.15 -0.40
C HIS A 123 -7.32 -20.74 -0.36
N HIS A 124 -7.88 -20.29 -1.47
CA HIS A 124 -8.42 -18.92 -1.59
C HIS A 124 -9.80 -18.92 -2.24
N ASP A 125 -10.68 -18.05 -1.76
CA ASP A 125 -12.01 -17.82 -2.32
C ASP A 125 -11.96 -16.85 -3.50
N HIS A 126 -11.03 -15.91 -3.43
CA HIS A 126 -10.96 -14.76 -4.31
C HIS A 126 -9.53 -14.41 -4.71
N ALA A 127 -9.33 -13.92 -5.92
CA ALA A 127 -8.03 -13.48 -6.42
C ALA A 127 -8.03 -12.01 -6.82
N VAL A 128 -7.12 -11.23 -6.24
CA VAL A 128 -6.91 -9.82 -6.60
C VAL A 128 -5.62 -9.70 -7.40
N PHE A 129 -5.71 -9.20 -8.63
CA PHE A 129 -4.54 -8.96 -9.48
C PHE A 129 -4.28 -7.46 -9.62
N LEU A 130 -3.06 -7.03 -9.27
CA LEU A 130 -2.61 -5.64 -9.37
C LEU A 130 -1.63 -5.46 -10.52
N THR A 131 -1.84 -4.44 -11.37
CA THR A 131 -0.95 -4.09 -12.47
C THR A 131 -0.88 -2.58 -12.68
N ARG A 132 0.27 -2.06 -13.12
CA ARG A 132 0.40 -0.70 -13.67
C ARG A 132 0.33 -0.68 -15.19
N GLN A 133 0.04 -1.82 -15.83
CA GLN A 133 -0.08 -1.91 -17.29
C GLN A 133 -1.47 -1.47 -17.76
N ASP A 134 -1.53 -0.87 -18.95
CA ASP A 134 -2.79 -0.51 -19.60
C ASP A 134 -3.49 -1.76 -20.15
N PHE A 135 -4.52 -2.25 -19.46
CA PHE A 135 -5.33 -3.38 -19.94
C PHE A 135 -6.65 -2.92 -20.59
N GLY A 136 -7.12 -1.70 -20.30
CA GLY A 136 -8.40 -1.16 -20.74
C GLY A 136 -8.32 0.17 -21.49
N PRO A 137 -9.47 0.76 -21.88
CA PRO A 137 -9.52 2.14 -22.37
C PRO A 137 -9.06 3.14 -21.29
N ALA A 138 -8.63 4.33 -21.72
CA ALA A 138 -8.16 5.37 -20.81
C ALA A 138 -9.22 5.70 -19.74
N GLY A 139 -8.81 5.70 -18.47
CA GLY A 139 -9.69 5.93 -17.32
C GLY A 139 -10.31 4.68 -16.71
N MET A 140 -10.18 3.50 -17.35
CA MET A 140 -10.54 2.22 -16.72
C MET A 140 -9.49 1.86 -15.67
N GLN A 141 -9.92 1.78 -14.41
CA GLN A 141 -9.06 1.45 -13.28
C GLN A 141 -9.24 0.00 -12.81
N GLY A 142 -10.38 -0.63 -13.07
CA GLY A 142 -10.65 -2.00 -12.67
C GLY A 142 -11.52 -2.73 -13.67
N TYR A 143 -11.51 -4.06 -13.58
CA TYR A 143 -12.43 -4.92 -14.32
C TYR A 143 -12.68 -6.23 -13.57
N ALA A 144 -13.95 -6.53 -13.34
CA ALA A 144 -14.42 -7.72 -12.66
C ALA A 144 -15.69 -8.29 -13.29
N PRO A 145 -15.96 -9.59 -13.12
CA PRO A 145 -17.27 -10.14 -13.43
C PRO A 145 -18.28 -9.74 -12.35
N VAL A 146 -19.49 -9.36 -12.75
CA VAL A 146 -20.60 -9.21 -11.80
C VAL A 146 -21.07 -10.60 -11.40
N THR A 147 -21.07 -10.89 -10.11
CA THR A 147 -21.21 -12.22 -9.49
C THR A 147 -20.09 -13.19 -9.89
N GLY A 148 -19.72 -14.04 -8.94
CA GLY A 148 -18.70 -15.06 -9.17
C GLY A 148 -17.86 -15.39 -7.96
N MET A 149 -18.16 -14.84 -6.80
CA MET A 149 -17.50 -15.23 -5.56
C MET A 149 -17.59 -16.75 -5.36
N CYS A 150 -16.51 -17.36 -4.86
CA CYS A 150 -16.30 -18.82 -4.79
C CYS A 150 -16.17 -19.56 -6.14
N HIS A 151 -16.42 -18.92 -7.29
CA HIS A 151 -16.38 -19.61 -8.57
C HIS A 151 -14.94 -19.70 -9.11
N PRO A 152 -14.44 -20.90 -9.49
CA PRO A 152 -13.03 -21.12 -9.81
C PRO A 152 -12.44 -20.22 -10.91
N LEU A 153 -13.28 -19.80 -11.88
CA LEU A 153 -12.86 -18.97 -13.02
C LEU A 153 -13.50 -17.58 -13.04
N ARG A 154 -14.23 -17.20 -12.00
CA ARG A 154 -14.93 -15.89 -11.93
C ARG A 154 -14.66 -15.14 -10.62
N SER A 155 -14.11 -15.78 -9.59
CA SER A 155 -13.75 -15.10 -8.35
C SER A 155 -12.38 -14.42 -8.46
N CYS A 156 -12.32 -13.38 -9.29
CA CYS A 156 -11.07 -12.71 -9.65
C CYS A 156 -11.32 -11.26 -10.08
N THR A 157 -10.41 -10.37 -9.74
CA THR A 157 -10.45 -8.96 -10.15
C THR A 157 -9.12 -8.55 -10.79
N LEU A 158 -9.19 -7.69 -11.80
CA LEU A 158 -8.04 -7.06 -12.43
C LEU A 158 -8.07 -5.57 -12.13
N ASN A 159 -7.06 -5.07 -11.41
CA ASN A 159 -7.04 -3.71 -10.88
C ASN A 159 -5.77 -2.99 -11.32
N HIS A 160 -5.94 -1.76 -11.79
CA HIS A 160 -4.87 -0.83 -12.05
C HIS A 160 -4.38 -0.24 -10.73
N GLU A 161 -3.09 -0.38 -10.46
CA GLU A 161 -2.45 0.17 -9.27
C GLU A 161 -1.89 1.56 -9.59
N ASP A 162 -2.35 2.56 -8.86
CA ASP A 162 -1.90 3.95 -8.98
C ASP A 162 -1.86 4.65 -7.60
N GLY A 163 -1.21 4.01 -6.62
CA GLY A 163 -1.15 4.49 -5.24
C GLY A 163 -2.22 3.89 -4.33
N PHE A 164 -2.30 4.37 -3.08
CA PHE A 164 -3.21 3.80 -2.08
C PHE A 164 -4.69 4.02 -2.39
N SER A 165 -5.03 5.00 -3.23
CA SER A 165 -6.40 5.19 -3.73
C SER A 165 -6.93 4.00 -4.53
N SER A 166 -6.03 3.18 -5.11
CA SER A 166 -6.42 1.95 -5.81
C SER A 166 -7.07 0.91 -4.89
N ALA A 167 -6.97 1.04 -3.56
CA ALA A 167 -7.74 0.23 -2.62
C ALA A 167 -9.26 0.39 -2.83
N PHE A 168 -9.75 1.58 -3.15
CA PHE A 168 -11.17 1.80 -3.47
C PHE A 168 -11.58 1.08 -4.76
N VAL A 169 -10.66 0.97 -5.72
CA VAL A 169 -10.88 0.20 -6.95
C VAL A 169 -10.95 -1.29 -6.62
N VAL A 170 -10.00 -1.82 -5.84
CA VAL A 170 -10.03 -3.24 -5.42
C VAL A 170 -11.33 -3.58 -4.68
N ALA A 171 -11.77 -2.72 -3.76
CA ALA A 171 -13.04 -2.90 -3.05
C ALA A 171 -14.25 -2.83 -4.00
N HIS A 172 -14.26 -1.89 -4.94
CA HIS A 172 -15.30 -1.76 -5.97
C HIS A 172 -15.41 -3.02 -6.83
N GLU A 173 -14.28 -3.48 -7.39
CA GLU A 173 -14.24 -4.66 -8.25
C GLU A 173 -14.60 -5.94 -7.48
N THR A 174 -14.18 -6.05 -6.22
CA THR A 174 -14.57 -7.18 -5.35
C THR A 174 -16.07 -7.11 -5.03
N GLY A 175 -16.64 -5.91 -4.90
CA GLY A 175 -18.09 -5.67 -4.78
C GLY A 175 -18.87 -6.22 -5.98
N HIS A 176 -18.36 -6.04 -7.21
CA HIS A 176 -18.95 -6.68 -8.39
C HIS A 176 -18.96 -8.21 -8.28
N VAL A 177 -17.87 -8.82 -7.82
CA VAL A 177 -17.79 -10.28 -7.66
C VAL A 177 -18.77 -10.82 -6.61
N LEU A 178 -19.06 -10.02 -5.58
CA LEU A 178 -20.11 -10.26 -4.58
C LEU A 178 -21.55 -10.00 -5.10
N GLY A 179 -21.69 -9.49 -6.33
CA GLY A 179 -22.97 -9.30 -7.01
C GLY A 179 -23.57 -7.90 -6.88
N MET A 180 -22.77 -6.91 -6.47
CA MET A 180 -23.19 -5.51 -6.45
C MET A 180 -23.06 -4.89 -7.85
N GLU A 181 -24.04 -4.10 -8.24
CA GLU A 181 -24.05 -3.34 -9.48
C GLU A 181 -23.68 -1.88 -9.21
N HIS A 182 -23.44 -1.12 -10.28
CA HIS A 182 -23.15 0.30 -10.14
C HIS A 182 -24.32 1.11 -9.58
N ASP A 183 -24.01 2.05 -8.69
CA ASP A 183 -24.99 3.01 -8.19
C ASP A 183 -25.47 3.96 -9.29
N GLY A 184 -26.80 4.10 -9.40
CA GLY A 184 -27.46 4.92 -10.40
C GLY A 184 -27.56 4.29 -11.79
N GLN A 185 -27.02 3.08 -12.00
CA GLN A 185 -27.22 2.32 -13.24
C GLN A 185 -28.26 1.22 -13.02
N GLY A 186 -29.52 1.52 -13.35
CA GLY A 186 -30.61 0.55 -13.17
C GLY A 186 -31.14 0.43 -11.73
N ASN A 187 -30.59 1.18 -10.78
CA ASN A 187 -31.08 1.29 -9.41
C ASN A 187 -31.33 2.75 -8.98
N ARG A 188 -31.81 2.96 -7.74
CA ARG A 188 -32.23 4.27 -7.21
C ARG A 188 -31.16 4.96 -6.35
N CYS A 189 -29.88 4.60 -6.51
CA CYS A 189 -28.78 5.13 -5.70
C CYS A 189 -27.90 6.14 -6.44
N ALA A 190 -28.42 6.74 -7.52
CA ALA A 190 -27.71 7.79 -8.26
C ALA A 190 -27.34 8.99 -7.38
N ASP A 191 -28.16 9.32 -6.38
CA ASP A 191 -27.92 10.38 -5.39
C ASP A 191 -26.68 10.12 -4.53
N GLU A 192 -26.35 8.86 -4.28
CA GLU A 192 -25.23 8.46 -3.42
C GLU A 192 -23.87 8.45 -4.12
N THR A 193 -23.85 8.42 -5.46
CA THR A 193 -22.62 8.46 -6.25
C THR A 193 -21.76 9.68 -5.87
N SER A 194 -22.36 10.87 -5.93
CA SER A 194 -21.75 12.15 -5.56
C SER A 194 -21.36 12.28 -4.08
N MET A 195 -21.84 11.35 -3.24
CA MET A 195 -21.57 11.33 -1.81
C MET A 195 -20.34 10.49 -1.45
N GLY A 196 -19.70 9.85 -2.43
CA GLY A 196 -18.53 8.98 -2.20
C GLY A 196 -18.89 7.50 -2.11
N SER A 197 -19.98 7.07 -2.74
CA SER A 197 -20.32 5.64 -2.77
C SER A 197 -19.22 4.83 -3.45
N ILE A 198 -18.84 3.70 -2.85
CA ILE A 198 -17.80 2.81 -3.39
C ILE A 198 -18.21 2.26 -4.76
N MET A 199 -19.48 1.88 -4.95
CA MET A 199 -19.99 1.33 -6.21
C MET A 199 -20.42 2.41 -7.23
N ALA A 200 -19.98 3.66 -7.07
CA ALA A 200 -20.19 4.69 -8.08
C ALA A 200 -19.42 4.34 -9.38
N PRO A 201 -20.02 4.48 -10.59
CA PRO A 201 -19.36 4.14 -11.86
C PRO A 201 -18.06 4.90 -12.13
N LEU A 202 -17.94 6.09 -11.54
CA LEU A 202 -16.71 6.84 -11.47
C LEU A 202 -16.30 6.85 -10.00
N VAL A 203 -15.12 6.31 -9.69
CA VAL A 203 -14.61 6.23 -8.32
C VAL A 203 -14.48 7.64 -7.76
N GLN A 204 -15.43 8.00 -6.88
CA GLN A 204 -15.48 9.28 -6.17
C GLN A 204 -15.20 9.10 -4.66
N ALA A 205 -15.17 7.85 -4.19
CA ALA A 205 -14.76 7.49 -2.84
C ALA A 205 -13.31 7.93 -2.57
N ALA A 206 -13.08 8.47 -1.38
CA ALA A 206 -11.77 8.92 -0.94
C ALA A 206 -11.61 8.70 0.57
N PHE A 207 -10.39 8.71 1.08
CA PHE A 207 -10.08 8.44 2.50
C PHE A 207 -10.85 9.28 3.53
N HIS A 208 -11.31 10.49 3.17
CA HIS A 208 -12.08 11.36 4.06
C HIS A 208 -13.59 11.20 3.92
N ARG A 209 -14.04 10.45 2.90
CA ARG A 209 -15.44 10.32 2.53
C ARG A 209 -15.65 9.11 1.60
N TYR A 210 -16.09 8.01 2.19
CA TYR A 210 -16.54 6.82 1.48
C TYR A 210 -17.67 6.14 2.27
N HIS A 211 -18.52 5.40 1.57
CA HIS A 211 -19.53 4.51 2.16
C HIS A 211 -20.03 3.51 1.11
N TRP A 212 -20.72 2.46 1.53
CA TRP A 212 -21.50 1.56 0.68
C TRP A 212 -22.93 2.07 0.60
N SER A 213 -23.49 2.15 -0.62
CA SER A 213 -24.85 2.65 -0.79
C SER A 213 -25.91 1.69 -0.23
N ARG A 214 -27.13 2.19 -0.06
CA ARG A 214 -28.28 1.33 0.27
C ARG A 214 -28.54 0.26 -0.79
N CYS A 215 -28.17 0.50 -2.05
CA CYS A 215 -28.32 -0.46 -3.14
C CYS A 215 -27.26 -1.56 -3.03
N SER A 216 -25.99 -1.20 -2.81
CA SER A 216 -24.89 -2.16 -2.61
C SER A 216 -25.19 -3.08 -1.43
N LYS A 217 -25.63 -2.53 -0.30
CA LYS A 217 -26.08 -3.31 0.86
C LYS A 217 -27.22 -4.28 0.52
N GLN A 218 -28.23 -3.82 -0.22
CA GLN A 218 -29.37 -4.66 -0.60
C GLN A 218 -28.97 -5.78 -1.56
N GLU A 219 -28.10 -5.49 -2.52
CA GLU A 219 -27.62 -6.45 -3.52
C GLU A 219 -26.70 -7.50 -2.89
N LEU A 220 -25.80 -7.09 -1.99
CA LEU A 220 -24.99 -8.02 -1.20
C LEU A 220 -25.84 -8.99 -0.41
N ASN A 221 -26.82 -8.48 0.36
CA ASN A 221 -27.74 -9.31 1.15
C ASN A 221 -28.49 -10.36 0.32
N ARG A 222 -28.67 -10.12 -0.99
CA ARG A 222 -29.33 -11.07 -1.89
C ARG A 222 -28.47 -12.29 -2.21
N TYR A 223 -27.15 -12.12 -2.29
CA TYR A 223 -26.22 -13.15 -2.75
C TYR A 223 -25.32 -13.70 -1.65
N ILE A 224 -25.07 -12.96 -0.56
CA ILE A 224 -24.08 -13.33 0.46
C ILE A 224 -24.29 -14.72 1.05
N HIS A 225 -25.55 -15.10 1.31
CA HIS A 225 -25.90 -16.42 1.85
C HIS A 225 -25.74 -17.57 0.83
N SER A 226 -25.50 -17.27 -0.45
CA SER A 226 -25.24 -18.27 -1.48
C SER A 226 -23.75 -18.61 -1.63
N TYR A 227 -22.87 -17.90 -0.93
CA TYR A 227 -21.42 -18.07 -1.00
C TYR A 227 -20.92 -18.89 0.19
N ASP A 228 -21.03 -20.22 0.09
CA ASP A 228 -20.65 -21.14 1.16
C ASP A 228 -19.14 -21.09 1.52
N CYS A 229 -18.28 -20.70 0.58
CA CYS A 229 -16.84 -20.58 0.79
C CYS A 229 -16.42 -19.44 1.72
N LEU A 230 -17.35 -18.53 2.06
CA LEU A 230 -17.04 -17.39 2.93
C LEU A 230 -17.35 -17.66 4.41
N LEU A 231 -17.88 -18.85 4.70
CA LEU A 231 -18.43 -19.22 6.01
C LEU A 231 -17.40 -19.88 6.93
N ASP A 232 -16.26 -20.29 6.39
CA ASP A 232 -15.20 -20.89 7.16
C ASP A 232 -14.24 -19.86 7.74
N ASP A 233 -13.67 -20.21 8.89
CA ASP A 233 -12.67 -19.40 9.54
C ASP A 233 -11.33 -19.59 8.81
N PRO A 234 -10.62 -18.50 8.49
CA PRO A 234 -9.29 -18.59 7.91
C PRO A 234 -8.36 -19.33 8.86
N PHE A 235 -7.44 -20.12 8.33
CA PHE A 235 -6.41 -20.74 9.15
C PHE A 235 -5.64 -19.69 9.96
N GLU A 236 -5.25 -20.04 11.20
CA GLU A 236 -4.31 -19.24 12.00
C GLU A 236 -2.95 -19.17 11.29
N HIS A 237 -2.81 -18.24 10.36
CA HIS A 237 -1.52 -17.87 9.83
C HIS A 237 -0.86 -16.96 10.86
N GLN A 238 0.36 -17.27 11.28
CA GLN A 238 1.19 -16.36 12.08
C GLN A 238 1.69 -15.22 11.19
N TRP A 239 0.78 -14.42 10.64
CA TRP A 239 1.16 -13.11 10.12
C TRP A 239 1.53 -12.22 11.31
N PRO A 240 2.53 -11.33 11.16
CA PRO A 240 2.75 -10.28 12.15
C PRO A 240 1.41 -9.58 12.41
N PRO A 241 1.09 -9.21 13.66
CA PRO A 241 -0.10 -8.42 13.94
C PRO A 241 -0.13 -7.22 13.00
N LEU A 242 -1.32 -6.94 12.45
CA LEU A 242 -1.54 -5.82 11.54
C LEU A 242 -0.86 -4.58 12.12
N PRO A 243 0.03 -3.92 11.38
CA PRO A 243 0.53 -2.65 11.85
C PRO A 243 -0.63 -1.68 12.04
N GLU A 244 -0.56 -0.85 13.07
CA GLU A 244 -1.54 0.23 13.26
C GLU A 244 -1.60 1.12 12.00
N LEU A 245 -2.72 1.85 11.83
CA LEU A 245 -3.08 2.75 10.72
C LEU A 245 -1.91 3.10 9.76
N PRO A 246 -2.06 2.99 8.43
CA PRO A 246 -1.00 3.19 7.43
C PRO A 246 -0.07 4.40 7.69
N GLY A 247 -0.62 5.52 8.17
CA GLY A 247 0.15 6.73 8.50
C GLY A 247 1.12 6.62 9.69
N ILE A 248 1.09 5.53 10.46
CA ILE A 248 2.03 5.20 11.54
C ILE A 248 3.27 4.50 10.97
N ASN A 249 3.07 3.65 9.96
CA ASN A 249 4.14 2.90 9.32
C ASN A 249 4.80 3.64 8.17
N TYR A 250 4.10 4.60 7.55
CA TYR A 250 4.62 5.37 6.42
C TYR A 250 4.50 6.85 6.72
N SER A 251 5.66 7.52 6.74
CA SER A 251 5.73 8.97 6.74
C SER A 251 5.00 9.54 5.52
N MET A 252 4.57 10.80 5.60
CA MET A 252 3.96 11.48 4.46
C MET A 252 4.89 11.51 3.23
N GLU A 253 6.22 11.49 3.41
CA GLU A 253 7.19 11.41 2.29
C GLU A 253 7.16 10.02 1.63
N GLU A 254 7.04 8.95 2.42
CA GLU A 254 6.88 7.59 1.89
C GLU A 254 5.52 7.41 1.21
N GLN A 255 4.44 7.96 1.75
CA GLN A 255 3.13 7.96 1.09
C GLN A 255 3.19 8.69 -0.27
N CYS A 256 3.83 9.85 -0.35
CA CYS A 256 4.09 10.53 -1.64
C CYS A 256 4.90 9.67 -2.62
N ARG A 257 5.88 8.94 -2.11
CA ARG A 257 6.71 8.05 -2.94
C ARG A 257 5.94 6.82 -3.42
N PHE A 258 5.02 6.30 -2.62
CA PHE A 258 4.16 5.18 -3.03
C PHE A 258 3.13 5.61 -4.07
N ASP A 259 2.54 6.79 -3.93
CA ASP A 259 1.52 7.26 -4.88
C ASP A 259 2.12 7.76 -6.20
N PHE A 260 3.26 8.46 -6.15
CA PHE A 260 3.81 9.17 -7.33
C PHE A 260 5.18 8.68 -7.79
N GLY A 261 5.82 7.77 -7.04
CA GLY A 261 7.08 7.13 -7.40
C GLY A 261 8.33 7.83 -6.84
N VAL A 262 9.48 7.28 -7.23
CA VAL A 262 10.79 7.75 -6.75
C VAL A 262 11.07 9.19 -7.20
N GLY A 263 11.24 10.11 -6.25
CA GLY A 263 11.50 11.53 -6.52
C GLY A 263 10.43 12.48 -6.00
N TYR A 264 9.26 11.97 -5.62
CA TYR A 264 8.22 12.74 -4.95
C TYR A 264 8.45 12.77 -3.43
N LYS A 265 8.26 13.95 -2.84
CA LYS A 265 8.47 14.23 -1.42
C LYS A 265 7.38 15.13 -0.86
N THR A 266 7.33 15.27 0.46
CA THR A 266 6.41 16.22 1.08
C THR A 266 6.74 17.67 0.73
N CYS A 267 5.74 18.43 0.29
CA CYS A 267 5.87 19.85 0.03
C CYS A 267 5.90 20.62 1.36
N THR A 268 6.98 21.36 1.62
CA THR A 268 7.13 22.20 2.82
C THR A 268 6.37 23.53 2.75
N ALA A 269 5.80 23.87 1.59
CA ALA A 269 5.17 25.17 1.30
C ALA A 269 3.64 25.21 1.51
N VAL A 270 3.01 24.13 1.96
CA VAL A 270 1.56 24.11 2.18
C VAL A 270 1.24 24.74 3.53
N SER A 271 0.72 25.98 3.53
CA SER A 271 0.27 26.65 4.76
C SER A 271 -1.09 26.15 5.28
N ARG A 272 -1.60 25.04 4.76
CA ARG A 272 -2.86 24.39 5.16
C ARG A 272 -2.57 23.00 5.69
N ASP A 273 -3.28 22.63 6.75
CA ASP A 273 -3.11 21.34 7.44
C ASP A 273 -3.21 20.16 6.46
N PRO A 274 -2.19 19.26 6.41
CA PRO A 274 -2.12 18.17 5.44
C PRO A 274 -3.33 17.22 5.47
N CYS A 275 -3.96 17.02 6.64
CA CYS A 275 -5.15 16.16 6.77
C CYS A 275 -6.42 16.76 6.13
N CYS A 276 -6.42 18.05 5.77
CA CYS A 276 -7.59 18.80 5.29
C CYS A 276 -7.44 19.28 3.83
N ALA A 277 -6.44 18.81 3.09
CA ALA A 277 -6.24 19.22 1.69
C ALA A 277 -7.21 18.48 0.75
N PRO A 278 -7.94 19.19 -0.14
CA PRO A 278 -8.81 18.55 -1.13
C PRO A 278 -7.98 17.76 -2.17
N PRO A 279 -8.56 16.72 -2.79
CA PRO A 279 -7.88 15.91 -3.79
C PRO A 279 -7.70 16.73 -5.07
N SER A 280 -6.45 17.12 -5.36
CA SER A 280 -6.00 17.51 -6.69
C SER A 280 -5.05 16.43 -7.22
N PRO A 281 -4.79 16.36 -8.55
CA PRO A 281 -4.03 15.27 -9.19
C PRO A 281 -2.59 15.11 -8.69
N ALA A 282 -2.10 16.10 -7.95
CA ALA A 282 -1.10 15.91 -6.91
C ALA A 282 -1.75 16.46 -5.63
N PRO A 283 -1.83 15.71 -4.52
CA PRO A 283 -2.16 16.33 -3.24
C PRO A 283 -1.15 17.47 -3.08
N ALA A 284 -1.61 18.66 -2.67
CA ALA A 284 -0.74 19.82 -2.47
C ALA A 284 0.48 19.51 -1.56
N ALA A 285 0.43 18.39 -0.84
CA ALA A 285 1.47 17.83 -0.01
C ALA A 285 2.57 17.02 -0.72
N CYS A 286 2.47 16.64 -2.01
CA CYS A 286 3.51 15.84 -2.70
C CYS A 286 4.14 16.57 -3.91
N CYS A 287 5.45 16.84 -3.86
CA CYS A 287 6.22 17.63 -4.82
C CYS A 287 7.37 16.81 -5.42
N HIS A 288 7.64 16.95 -6.73
CA HIS A 288 8.81 16.34 -7.38
C HIS A 288 10.10 17.10 -7.01
N GLY A 289 11.16 16.37 -6.66
CA GLY A 289 12.39 16.87 -6.04
C GLY A 289 13.30 17.81 -6.83
N ASP A 290 12.82 18.48 -7.88
CA ASP A 290 13.63 19.42 -8.70
C ASP A 290 13.61 20.88 -8.19
N GLN A 291 13.24 21.11 -6.94
CA GLN A 291 13.42 22.41 -6.28
C GLN A 291 14.42 22.29 -5.14
N GLU A 292 15.70 22.45 -5.46
CA GLU A 292 16.76 22.70 -4.47
C GLU A 292 16.47 24.01 -3.72
N GLY A 293 16.08 23.89 -2.46
CA GLY A 293 15.92 25.00 -1.53
C GLY A 293 16.29 24.56 -0.12
N PRO A 294 17.03 25.37 0.66
CA PRO A 294 17.57 24.95 1.95
C PRO A 294 16.49 25.10 3.02
N PHE A 295 15.77 24.03 3.35
CA PHE A 295 14.84 24.05 4.49
C PHE A 295 14.99 22.80 5.35
N PHE A 296 15.28 23.04 6.63
CA PHE A 296 15.49 22.06 7.68
C PHE A 296 14.17 21.40 8.08
N CYS A 297 14.19 20.07 8.29
CA CYS A 297 13.10 19.34 8.92
C CYS A 297 13.13 19.59 10.44
N HIS A 298 12.01 20.03 11.02
CA HIS A 298 11.78 19.95 12.46
C HIS A 298 11.08 18.62 12.80
N PRO A 299 11.61 17.83 13.75
CA PRO A 299 10.90 16.69 14.30
C PRO A 299 9.99 17.18 15.45
N SER A 300 8.71 17.34 15.17
CA SER A 300 7.67 17.60 16.17
C SER A 300 6.45 16.75 15.83
N PRO A 301 5.73 16.21 16.83
CA PRO A 301 4.76 15.13 16.61
C PRO A 301 3.66 15.58 15.64
N ALA A 302 3.54 14.86 14.52
CA ALA A 302 2.47 15.08 13.56
C ALA A 302 1.13 14.63 14.17
N PRO A 303 0.05 15.43 14.05
CA PRO A 303 -1.29 14.99 14.42
C PRO A 303 -1.70 13.80 13.54
N LEU A 304 -2.38 12.82 14.13
CA LEU A 304 -2.92 11.68 13.40
C LEU A 304 -4.12 12.15 12.56
N CYS A 305 -4.18 11.76 11.28
CA CYS A 305 -5.36 12.01 10.46
C CYS A 305 -6.38 10.89 10.70
N SER A 306 -7.59 11.26 11.15
CA SER A 306 -8.75 10.40 11.33
C SER A 306 -9.87 11.02 10.47
N PRO A 307 -10.58 10.24 9.64
CA PRO A 307 -11.29 10.67 8.40
C PRO A 307 -11.45 12.19 8.20
N GLY A 308 -10.49 12.81 7.50
CA GLY A 308 -10.52 14.24 7.14
C GLY A 308 -10.25 15.25 8.28
N HIS A 309 -9.88 14.80 9.48
CA HIS A 309 -9.64 15.64 10.65
C HIS A 309 -8.26 15.40 11.28
N CYS A 310 -7.57 16.48 11.63
CA CYS A 310 -6.38 16.45 12.48
C CYS A 310 -6.81 16.21 13.93
N ILE A 311 -6.55 15.03 14.49
CA ILE A 311 -6.74 14.80 15.92
C ILE A 311 -5.42 15.00 16.67
N TRP A 312 -5.38 16.02 17.54
CA TRP A 312 -4.37 16.16 18.58
C TRP A 312 -4.77 15.24 19.73
N LYS A 313 -4.10 14.09 19.90
CA LYS A 313 -4.51 13.18 20.98
C LYS A 313 -4.05 13.67 22.35
N THR A 314 -5.03 13.74 23.25
CA THR A 314 -4.90 14.00 24.68
C THR A 314 -4.06 12.93 25.38
N SER A 315 -3.43 13.32 26.48
CA SER A 315 -2.36 12.64 27.23
C SER A 315 -2.74 11.32 27.95
N GLU A 316 -3.68 10.53 27.43
CA GLU A 316 -4.22 9.35 28.14
C GLU A 316 -4.15 8.03 27.34
N GLN A 317 -3.13 7.82 26.50
CA GLN A 317 -2.80 6.48 25.98
C GLN A 317 -1.48 5.95 26.55
N PRO A 318 -1.36 4.66 26.94
CA PRO A 318 -0.42 4.23 27.98
C PRO A 318 0.92 3.65 27.47
N TYR A 319 1.22 3.69 26.18
CA TYR A 319 2.44 3.06 25.64
C TYR A 319 3.34 4.09 24.96
N SER A 320 4.54 4.34 25.52
CA SER A 320 5.62 5.08 24.86
C SER A 320 6.40 4.14 23.93
N GLN A 321 6.58 4.52 22.66
CA GLN A 321 7.35 3.74 21.69
C GLN A 321 8.68 4.44 21.41
N ASP A 322 9.78 3.90 21.92
CA ASP A 322 11.12 4.42 21.64
C ASP A 322 11.48 4.18 20.16
N GLY A 323 12.14 5.18 19.55
CA GLY A 323 12.55 5.10 18.16
C GLY A 323 13.73 4.14 17.98
N SER A 324 13.75 3.42 16.87
CA SER A 324 14.89 2.59 16.46
C SER A 324 15.37 2.94 15.05
N TRP A 325 16.68 2.73 14.84
CA TRP A 325 17.37 3.10 13.62
C TRP A 325 16.95 2.21 12.44
N SER A 326 16.70 2.80 11.28
CA SER A 326 16.73 2.08 10.01
C SER A 326 18.13 1.59 9.66
N SER A 327 18.18 0.68 8.69
CA SER A 327 19.43 0.23 8.11
C SER A 327 20.20 1.41 7.50
N TRP A 328 21.52 1.40 7.65
CA TRP A 328 22.37 2.38 7.01
C TRP A 328 22.23 2.33 5.49
N SER A 329 22.11 3.50 4.87
CA SER A 329 22.22 3.64 3.43
C SER A 329 23.62 3.23 2.95
N LYS A 330 23.74 2.92 1.67
CA LYS A 330 25.05 2.70 1.04
C LYS A 330 25.84 4.00 1.10
N PHE A 331 27.16 3.91 1.26
CA PHE A 331 28.01 5.08 1.16
C PHE A 331 27.83 5.76 -0.19
N GLY A 332 27.61 7.07 -0.16
CA GLY A 332 27.58 7.90 -1.35
C GLY A 332 28.94 7.94 -2.06
N SER A 333 28.96 8.56 -3.23
CA SER A 333 30.20 8.84 -3.97
C SER A 333 31.16 9.66 -3.12
N CYS A 334 32.45 9.42 -3.29
CA CYS A 334 33.47 10.22 -2.60
C CYS A 334 33.38 11.68 -3.07
N SER A 335 33.42 12.64 -2.15
CA SER A 335 33.36 14.06 -2.49
C SER A 335 34.53 14.54 -3.35
N ARG A 336 35.64 13.79 -3.37
CA ARG A 336 36.84 14.09 -4.16
C ARG A 336 37.41 12.84 -4.79
N THR A 337 38.10 12.98 -5.90
CA THR A 337 38.82 11.88 -6.58
C THR A 337 40.27 11.72 -6.08
N CYS A 338 40.82 12.72 -5.41
CA CYS A 338 42.16 12.74 -4.83
C CYS A 338 42.28 13.81 -3.72
N GLY A 339 43.35 13.74 -2.93
CA GLY A 339 43.72 14.73 -1.92
C GLY A 339 42.88 14.68 -0.65
N GLY A 340 42.24 13.54 -0.37
CA GLY A 340 41.38 13.33 0.80
C GLY A 340 39.98 13.90 0.60
N GLY A 341 39.03 13.04 0.22
CA GLY A 341 37.59 13.29 0.19
C GLY A 341 36.86 12.61 1.34
N VAL A 342 35.55 12.87 1.43
CA VAL A 342 34.67 12.25 2.42
C VAL A 342 33.48 11.66 1.68
N ARG A 343 33.14 10.42 2.00
CA ARG A 343 31.87 9.79 1.64
C ARG A 343 31.02 9.66 2.89
N SER A 344 29.72 9.89 2.75
CA SER A 344 28.78 9.76 3.85
C SER A 344 27.78 8.64 3.58
N ARG A 345 27.26 8.07 4.67
CA ARG A 345 26.02 7.30 4.68
C ARG A 345 25.11 7.86 5.77
N SER A 346 23.82 7.58 5.65
CA SER A 346 22.76 8.07 6.53
C SER A 346 21.87 6.93 6.99
N ARG A 347 21.25 7.09 8.15
CA ARG A 347 20.16 6.26 8.65
C ARG A 347 19.15 7.16 9.33
N SER A 348 17.90 6.74 9.37
CA SER A 348 16.80 7.50 9.96
C SER A 348 16.28 6.79 11.21
N CYS A 349 15.65 7.54 12.11
CA CYS A 349 15.06 6.98 13.33
C CYS A 349 13.58 6.70 13.08
N ASP A 350 13.33 5.67 12.28
CA ASP A 350 12.03 5.39 11.65
C ASP A 350 11.68 3.90 11.63
N ASN A 351 12.44 3.04 12.33
CA ASN A 351 12.19 1.60 12.33
C ASN A 351 12.17 0.98 13.74
N PRO A 352 11.14 1.26 14.57
CA PRO A 352 10.02 2.19 14.33
C PRO A 352 10.35 3.66 14.68
N PRO A 353 9.58 4.65 14.22
CA PRO A 353 9.74 6.03 14.64
C PRO A 353 9.38 6.20 16.13
N PRO A 354 10.02 7.15 16.84
CA PRO A 354 9.66 7.44 18.22
C PRO A 354 8.24 8.01 18.30
N ALA A 355 7.37 7.39 19.09
CA ALA A 355 5.98 7.80 19.27
C ALA A 355 5.59 7.85 20.76
N TYR A 356 4.54 8.61 21.06
CA TYR A 356 3.92 8.68 22.40
C TYR A 356 4.89 9.02 23.55
N GLY A 357 5.82 9.96 23.33
CA GLY A 357 6.83 10.35 24.33
C GLY A 357 8.03 9.40 24.41
N GLY A 358 8.14 8.44 23.50
CA GLY A 358 9.32 7.60 23.34
C GLY A 358 10.55 8.40 22.92
N ARG A 359 11.72 7.88 23.27
CA ARG A 359 13.01 8.53 23.06
C ARG A 359 13.43 8.48 21.60
N HIS A 360 13.96 9.58 21.09
CA HIS A 360 14.66 9.59 19.81
C HIS A 360 15.89 8.68 19.86
N CYS A 361 16.26 8.11 18.71
CA CYS A 361 17.32 7.14 18.60
C CYS A 361 18.66 7.74 19.09
N PRO A 362 19.36 7.09 20.04
CA PRO A 362 20.66 7.56 20.47
C PRO A 362 21.72 7.28 19.40
N GLY A 363 22.53 8.29 19.08
CA GLY A 363 23.68 8.18 18.16
C GLY A 363 23.59 9.08 16.92
N ALA A 364 24.55 8.94 16.02
CA ALA A 364 24.64 9.77 14.82
C ALA A 364 23.71 9.27 13.70
N THR A 365 23.04 10.23 13.05
CA THR A 365 22.23 10.05 11.83
C THR A 365 23.11 9.88 10.59
N TYR A 366 24.30 10.46 10.61
CA TYR A 366 25.27 10.42 9.52
C TYR A 366 26.58 9.79 9.96
N GLU A 367 27.18 9.02 9.08
CA GLU A 367 28.53 8.51 9.24
C GLU A 367 29.39 8.95 8.06
N TYR A 368 30.57 9.48 8.38
CA TYR A 368 31.51 10.02 7.42
C TYR A 368 32.77 9.16 7.40
N GLN A 369 33.23 8.83 6.20
CA GLN A 369 34.47 8.09 6.00
C GLN A 369 35.35 8.83 5.01
N VAL A 370 36.64 8.95 5.34
CA VAL A 370 37.64 9.50 4.43
C VAL A 370 37.85 8.51 3.26
N CYS A 371 37.92 9.05 2.05
CA CYS A 371 38.15 8.31 0.82
C CYS A 371 39.13 9.07 -0.07
N ASN A 372 39.79 8.38 -1.00
CA ASN A 372 40.70 8.97 -1.98
C ASN A 372 41.79 9.86 -1.33
N ALA A 373 42.49 9.29 -0.34
CA ALA A 373 43.55 9.96 0.42
C ALA A 373 44.87 10.13 -0.36
N GLU A 374 44.97 9.59 -1.57
CA GLU A 374 46.13 9.74 -2.44
C GLU A 374 46.29 11.19 -2.88
N GLU A 375 47.53 11.70 -2.93
CA GLU A 375 47.81 13.07 -3.34
C GLU A 375 47.33 13.35 -4.78
N CYS A 376 46.79 14.54 -5.01
CA CYS A 376 46.36 14.94 -6.34
C CYS A 376 47.57 15.17 -7.25
N PRO A 377 47.54 14.70 -8.51
CA PRO A 377 48.58 15.01 -9.47
C PRO A 377 48.54 16.50 -9.86
N GLY A 378 49.64 17.22 -9.61
CA GLY A 378 49.80 18.63 -9.99
C GLY A 378 50.34 19.52 -8.85
N PRO A 379 50.55 20.82 -9.11
CA PRO A 379 50.91 21.77 -8.05
C PRO A 379 49.80 21.83 -7.00
N TYR A 380 50.17 21.84 -5.72
CA TYR A 380 49.22 21.97 -4.62
C TYR A 380 48.38 23.24 -4.79
N GLN A 381 47.08 23.07 -5.04
CA GLN A 381 46.13 24.16 -5.08
C GLN A 381 45.15 23.98 -3.93
N ASP A 382 45.00 25.03 -3.11
CA ASP A 382 44.00 25.02 -2.06
C ASP A 382 42.59 24.92 -2.69
N PHE A 383 41.90 23.85 -2.35
CA PHE A 383 40.57 23.56 -2.89
C PHE A 383 39.55 24.62 -2.47
N ARG A 384 39.70 25.21 -1.28
CA ARG A 384 38.84 26.31 -0.84
C ARG A 384 39.07 27.55 -1.70
N ALA A 385 40.33 27.87 -2.01
CA ALA A 385 40.67 28.95 -2.94
C ALA A 385 40.07 28.74 -4.34
N GLN A 386 40.04 27.50 -4.85
CA GLN A 386 39.39 27.18 -6.13
C GLN A 386 37.87 27.37 -6.11
N GLN A 387 37.21 27.03 -4.99
CA GLN A 387 35.76 27.27 -4.85
C GLN A 387 35.43 28.76 -4.78
N CYS A 388 36.26 29.52 -4.06
CA CYS A 388 36.14 30.97 -3.96
C CYS A 388 36.35 31.66 -5.32
N SER A 389 37.41 31.30 -6.05
CA SER A 389 37.71 31.92 -7.35
C SER A 389 36.65 31.67 -8.42
N LYS A 390 35.96 30.53 -8.37
CA LYS A 390 34.78 30.27 -9.23
C LYS A 390 33.63 31.26 -8.98
N ARG A 391 33.59 31.89 -7.80
CA ARG A 391 32.55 32.83 -7.39
C ARG A 391 32.90 34.29 -7.73
N ASP A 392 34.16 34.57 -8.08
CA ASP A 392 34.67 35.90 -8.48
C ASP A 392 33.92 36.48 -9.69
N SER A 393 33.46 35.62 -10.60
CA SER A 393 32.71 36.03 -11.79
C SER A 393 31.22 36.25 -11.55
N TYR A 394 30.69 35.84 -10.39
CA TYR A 394 29.24 35.78 -10.14
C TYR A 394 28.69 37.04 -9.44
N TYR A 395 29.56 37.87 -8.84
CA TYR A 395 29.15 39.05 -8.08
C TYR A 395 29.89 40.31 -8.55
N THR A 396 29.18 41.16 -9.29
CA THR A 396 29.63 42.51 -9.65
C THR A 396 28.83 43.55 -8.88
N HIS A 397 29.50 44.34 -8.06
CA HIS A 397 28.92 45.48 -7.36
C HIS A 397 29.63 46.74 -7.83
N GLN A 398 28.87 47.78 -8.22
CA GLN A 398 29.43 49.04 -8.75
C GLN A 398 30.44 48.86 -9.90
N SER A 399 30.13 47.95 -10.84
CA SER A 399 30.96 47.69 -12.04
C SER A 399 32.38 47.17 -11.76
N SER A 400 32.69 46.74 -10.53
CA SER A 400 33.95 46.08 -10.18
C SER A 400 33.73 44.61 -9.84
N LYS A 401 34.63 43.76 -10.34
CA LYS A 401 34.68 42.33 -10.00
C LYS A 401 35.32 42.18 -8.63
N HIS A 402 34.73 41.36 -7.78
CA HIS A 402 35.23 41.12 -6.42
C HIS A 402 35.94 39.77 -6.38
N VAL A 403 37.02 39.70 -5.61
CA VAL A 403 37.78 38.46 -5.40
C VAL A 403 37.37 37.87 -4.06
N TRP A 404 36.92 36.62 -4.06
CA TRP A 404 36.56 35.87 -2.87
C TRP A 404 37.82 35.25 -2.27
N LEU A 405 38.00 35.47 -0.97
CA LEU A 405 39.14 34.92 -0.22
C LEU A 405 38.74 33.61 0.47
N PRO A 406 39.65 32.61 0.53
CA PRO A 406 39.39 31.30 1.13
C PRO A 406 39.54 31.34 2.65
N TYR A 407 38.46 31.67 3.36
CA TYR A 407 38.40 31.62 4.83
C TYR A 407 37.62 30.43 5.37
#